data_AF-X1N978-F1
#
_entry.id   AF-X1N978-F1
#
_cell.length_a   1.000
_cell.length_b   1.000
_cell.length_c   1.000
_cell.angle_alpha   90.00
_cell.angle_beta   90.00
_cell.angle_gamma   90.00
#
_symmetry.space_group_name_H-M   'P 1'
#
loop_
_entity.id
_entity.type
_entity.pdbx_description
1 polymer ?
#
loop_
_entity_poly.entity_id
_entity_poly.type
_entity_poly.pdbx_seq_one_letter_code
_entity_poly.pdbx_strand_id
1 'polypeptide(L)'
;MLLAAIFIIYILIRVRFKPGMAPVIAPEERAGVTGLQLTRMAATSVLPPVFLIFAVMGTLFLGIAGPSEAGAMGAIGSLIVCAIGRRLNWKVLKSALLETLRINSFVLFIVLGGKLFQGVFMRLGGGDVISEALLGLPGGSFGIMVGALVIVWIAGCFMDYLALIYILAPILNPLMIQIGVNPIYFACMFATALQIGNMTPPFA
;
A
#
# COMPACT_ATOMS: atom_id res chain seq x y z
N MET A 1 -5.37 2.72 -13.52
CA MET A 1 -6.27 2.16 -14.56
C MET A 1 -5.61 1.01 -15.31
N LEU A 2 -4.47 1.22 -15.99
CA LEU A 2 -3.76 0.15 -16.70
C LEU A 2 -3.39 -1.05 -15.81
N LEU A 3 -2.83 -0.80 -14.62
CA LEU A 3 -2.46 -1.85 -13.68
C LEU A 3 -3.67 -2.70 -13.24
N ALA A 4 -4.80 -2.06 -12.95
CA ALA A 4 -6.04 -2.75 -12.58
C ALA A 4 -6.56 -3.63 -13.73
N ALA A 5 -6.54 -3.12 -14.97
CA ALA A 5 -6.92 -3.91 -16.14
C ALA A 5 -6.02 -5.14 -16.32
N ILE A 6 -4.70 -4.98 -16.15
CA ILE A 6 -3.73 -6.09 -16.22
C ILE A 6 -4.03 -7.14 -15.14
N PHE A 7 -4.31 -6.73 -13.89
CA PHE A 7 -4.68 -7.66 -12.83
C PHE A 7 -5.98 -8.40 -13.13
N ILE A 8 -7.02 -7.71 -13.61
CA ILE A 8 -8.30 -8.33 -13.98
C ILE A 8 -8.09 -9.35 -15.10
N ILE A 9 -7.36 -8.97 -16.16
CA ILE A 9 -7.04 -9.87 -17.28
C ILE A 9 -6.26 -11.08 -16.78
N TYR A 10 -5.25 -10.88 -15.95
CA TYR A 10 -4.46 -11.96 -15.35
C TYR A 10 -5.31 -12.92 -14.52
N ILE A 11 -6.21 -12.41 -13.67
CA ILE A 11 -7.12 -13.23 -12.87
C ILE A 11 -8.06 -14.03 -13.78
N LEU A 12 -8.66 -13.39 -14.79
CA LEU A 12 -9.57 -14.05 -15.74
C LEU A 12 -8.86 -15.19 -16.50
N ILE A 13 -7.65 -14.93 -16.99
CA ILE A 13 -6.81 -15.93 -17.65
C ILE A 13 -6.49 -17.07 -16.68
N ARG A 14 -6.02 -16.76 -15.47
CA ARG A 14 -5.62 -17.76 -14.48
C ARG A 14 -6.78 -18.63 -14.00
N VAL A 15 -7.96 -18.05 -13.77
CA VAL A 15 -9.17 -18.79 -13.40
C VAL A 15 -9.65 -19.66 -14.57
N ARG A 16 -9.51 -19.20 -15.82
CA ARG A 16 -9.86 -19.99 -17.01
C ARG A 16 -8.99 -21.25 -17.17
N PHE A 17 -7.70 -21.16 -16.83
CA PHE A 17 -6.75 -22.27 -16.90
C PHE A 17 -6.70 -23.15 -15.63
N LYS A 18 -7.02 -22.61 -14.46
CA LYS A 18 -7.13 -23.33 -13.18
C LYS A 18 -8.44 -22.96 -12.47
N PRO A 19 -9.58 -23.57 -12.87
CA PRO A 19 -10.89 -23.25 -12.29
C PRO A 19 -10.98 -23.57 -10.79
N GLY A 20 -10.15 -24.48 -10.28
CA GLY A 20 -10.10 -24.83 -8.86
C GLY A 20 -9.60 -23.72 -7.92
N MET A 21 -9.03 -22.62 -8.44
CA MET A 21 -8.62 -21.46 -7.61
C MET A 21 -9.79 -20.53 -7.27
N ALA A 22 -10.92 -20.66 -7.98
CA ALA A 22 -12.17 -19.95 -7.70
C ALA A 22 -13.29 -20.99 -7.59
N PRO A 23 -13.33 -21.80 -6.51
CA PRO A 23 -14.32 -22.85 -6.35
C PRO A 23 -15.71 -22.26 -6.45
N VAL A 24 -16.49 -22.81 -7.37
CA VAL A 24 -17.88 -22.43 -7.58
C VAL A 24 -18.65 -22.86 -6.33
N ILE A 25 -19.42 -21.94 -5.72
CA ILE A 25 -20.29 -22.22 -4.57
C ILE A 25 -21.06 -23.52 -4.82
N ALA A 26 -21.00 -24.46 -3.87
CA ALA A 26 -21.55 -25.80 -4.02
C ALA A 26 -23.06 -25.75 -4.38
N PRO A 27 -23.55 -26.66 -5.24
CA PRO A 27 -24.96 -26.68 -5.67
C PRO A 27 -25.96 -26.77 -4.51
N GLU A 28 -25.56 -27.39 -3.40
CA GLU A 28 -26.38 -27.56 -2.18
C GLU A 28 -26.58 -26.24 -1.41
N GLU A 29 -25.57 -25.35 -1.38
CA GLU A 29 -25.72 -23.98 -0.85
C GLU A 29 -26.50 -23.06 -1.80
N ARG A 30 -26.52 -23.37 -3.11
CA ARG A 30 -27.32 -22.63 -4.12
C ARG A 30 -28.80 -22.98 -4.10
N ALA A 31 -29.17 -24.19 -3.68
CA ALA A 31 -30.55 -24.67 -3.70
C ALA A 31 -31.44 -24.04 -2.61
N GLY A 32 -30.85 -23.53 -1.52
CA GLY A 32 -31.58 -22.98 -0.37
C GLY A 32 -31.81 -21.46 -0.38
N VAL A 33 -31.25 -20.73 -1.35
CA VAL A 33 -31.23 -19.25 -1.34
C VAL A 33 -31.89 -18.71 -2.61
N THR A 34 -33.00 -17.99 -2.45
CA THR A 34 -33.68 -17.34 -3.59
C THR A 34 -32.76 -16.26 -4.18
N GLY A 35 -32.77 -16.03 -5.51
CA GLY A 35 -31.93 -14.99 -6.14
C GLY A 35 -32.04 -13.61 -5.49
N LEU A 36 -33.21 -13.28 -4.92
CA LEU A 36 -33.48 -12.06 -4.16
C LEU A 36 -32.86 -12.06 -2.74
N GLN A 37 -32.78 -13.21 -2.09
CA GLN A 37 -32.09 -13.36 -0.79
C GLN A 37 -30.57 -13.29 -0.97
N LEU A 38 -30.06 -13.86 -2.07
CA LEU A 38 -28.64 -13.82 -2.42
C LEU A 38 -28.19 -12.39 -2.73
N THR A 39 -28.98 -11.63 -3.51
CA THR A 39 -28.68 -10.21 -3.80
C THR A 39 -28.78 -9.35 -2.55
N ARG A 40 -29.74 -9.62 -1.66
CA ARG A 40 -29.85 -8.92 -0.37
C ARG A 40 -28.67 -9.22 0.55
N MET A 41 -28.25 -10.48 0.69
CA MET A 41 -27.06 -10.85 1.47
C MET A 41 -25.80 -10.21 0.90
N ALA A 42 -25.57 -10.33 -0.41
CA ALA A 42 -24.43 -9.73 -1.08
C ALA A 42 -24.42 -8.20 -0.91
N ALA A 43 -25.56 -7.53 -1.11
CA ALA A 43 -25.68 -6.10 -0.90
C ALA A 43 -25.36 -5.70 0.55
N THR A 44 -25.89 -6.43 1.54
CA THR A 44 -25.68 -6.11 2.96
C THR A 44 -24.24 -6.38 3.42
N SER A 45 -23.55 -7.35 2.81
CA SER A 45 -22.14 -7.67 3.11
C SER A 45 -21.13 -6.75 2.42
N VAL A 46 -21.46 -6.24 1.23
CA VAL A 46 -20.60 -5.34 0.45
C VAL A 46 -20.80 -3.87 0.85
N LEU A 47 -21.98 -3.51 1.34
CA LEU A 47 -22.30 -2.13 1.73
C LEU A 47 -21.31 -1.53 2.74
N PRO A 48 -20.89 -2.22 3.83
CA PRO A 48 -20.00 -1.61 4.81
C PRO A 48 -18.60 -1.31 4.26
N PRO A 49 -17.90 -2.24 3.57
CA PRO A 49 -16.63 -1.93 2.91
C PRO A 49 -16.76 -0.80 1.88
N VAL A 50 -17.81 -0.80 1.05
CA VAL A 50 -18.02 0.25 0.04
C VAL A 50 -18.24 1.60 0.70
N PHE A 51 -19.07 1.65 1.74
CA PHE A 51 -19.28 2.86 2.55
C PHE A 51 -17.96 3.41 3.11
N LEU A 52 -17.11 2.55 3.68
CA LEU A 52 -15.80 2.95 4.19
C LEU A 52 -14.88 3.48 3.08
N ILE A 53 -14.85 2.83 1.91
CA ILE A 53 -14.08 3.29 0.76
C ILE A 53 -14.54 4.69 0.33
N PHE A 54 -15.84 4.92 0.21
CA PHE A 54 -16.38 6.24 -0.14
C PHE A 54 -16.13 7.29 0.95
N ALA A 55 -16.22 6.93 2.23
CA ALA A 55 -15.93 7.84 3.33
C ALA A 55 -14.47 8.32 3.31
N VAL A 56 -13.52 7.41 3.06
CA VAL A 56 -12.08 7.73 3.03
C VAL A 56 -11.69 8.39 1.71
N MET A 57 -11.94 7.73 0.58
CA MET A 57 -11.53 8.24 -0.73
C MET A 57 -12.34 9.47 -1.14
N GLY A 58 -13.63 9.51 -0.83
CA GLY A 58 -14.48 10.65 -1.16
C GLY A 58 -14.06 11.92 -0.45
N THR A 59 -13.74 11.86 0.85
CA THR A 59 -13.27 13.04 1.59
C THR A 59 -11.89 13.51 1.13
N LEU A 60 -11.03 12.59 0.68
CA LEU A 60 -9.72 12.89 0.12
C LEU A 60 -9.82 13.54 -1.27
N PHE A 61 -10.62 12.99 -2.20
CA PHE A 61 -10.78 13.54 -3.55
C PHE A 61 -11.57 14.84 -3.59
N LEU A 62 -12.53 15.03 -2.69
CA LEU A 62 -13.26 16.29 -2.54
C LEU A 62 -12.42 17.38 -1.85
N GLY A 63 -11.21 17.06 -1.39
CA GLY A 63 -10.31 18.00 -0.73
C GLY A 63 -10.78 18.45 0.66
N ILE A 64 -11.73 17.73 1.26
CA ILE A 64 -12.29 18.04 2.58
C ILE A 64 -11.34 17.58 3.69
N ALA A 65 -10.60 16.50 3.44
CA ALA A 65 -9.70 15.86 4.38
C ALA A 65 -8.34 15.59 3.72
N GLY A 66 -7.24 15.87 4.44
CA GLY A 66 -5.91 15.39 4.05
C GLY A 66 -5.75 13.89 4.33
N PRO A 67 -4.57 13.30 4.03
CA PRO A 67 -4.36 11.86 4.21
C PRO A 67 -4.57 11.37 5.65
N SER A 68 -4.15 12.17 6.64
CA SER A 68 -4.32 11.85 8.06
C SER A 68 -5.78 11.94 8.49
N GLU A 69 -6.49 12.99 8.07
CA GLU A 69 -7.91 13.17 8.36
C GLU A 69 -8.77 12.13 7.64
N ALA A 70 -8.42 11.72 6.42
CA ALA A 70 -9.09 10.64 5.69
C ALA A 70 -8.96 9.29 6.44
N GLY A 71 -7.80 9.03 7.06
CA GLY A 71 -7.63 7.89 7.97
C GLY A 71 -8.57 7.95 9.18
N ALA A 72 -8.74 9.13 9.79
CA ALA A 72 -9.70 9.32 10.88
C ALA A 72 -11.15 9.08 10.42
N MET A 73 -11.51 9.50 9.21
CA MET A 73 -12.83 9.22 8.62
C MET A 73 -13.08 7.71 8.46
N GLY A 74 -12.05 6.93 8.10
CA GLY A 74 -12.12 5.47 8.06
C GLY A 74 -12.35 4.84 9.44
N ALA A 75 -11.68 5.36 10.48
CA ALA A 75 -11.89 4.91 11.86
C ALA A 75 -13.30 5.24 12.37
N ILE A 76 -13.77 6.48 12.16
CA ILE A 76 -15.13 6.90 12.50
C ILE A 76 -16.16 6.06 11.75
N GLY A 77 -15.98 5.87 10.44
CA GLY A 77 -16.84 5.02 9.63
C GLY A 77 -16.90 3.58 10.15
N SER A 78 -15.77 3.03 10.59
CA SER A 78 -15.69 1.67 11.15
C SER A 78 -16.41 1.57 12.49
N LEU A 79 -16.32 2.60 13.33
CA LEU A 79 -17.08 2.69 14.58
C LEU A 79 -18.59 2.73 14.32
N ILE A 80 -19.04 3.51 13.33
CA ILE A 80 -20.45 3.58 12.92
C ILE A 80 -20.93 2.20 12.45
N VAL A 81 -20.19 1.53 11.56
CA VAL A 81 -20.52 0.18 11.07
C VAL A 81 -20.61 -0.82 12.22
N CYS A 82 -19.65 -0.80 13.16
CA CYS A 82 -19.67 -1.67 14.33
C CYS A 82 -20.83 -1.36 15.29
N ALA A 83 -21.20 -0.08 15.44
CA ALA A 83 -22.33 0.34 16.26
C ALA A 83 -23.67 -0.12 15.67
N ILE A 84 -23.87 0.08 14.36
CA ILE A 84 -25.07 -0.40 13.63
C ILE A 84 -25.16 -1.92 13.73
N GLY A 85 -24.03 -2.62 13.58
CA GLY A 85 -23.94 -4.07 13.75
C GLY A 85 -24.12 -4.57 15.19
N ARG A 86 -24.30 -3.68 16.18
CA ARG A 86 -24.37 -3.99 17.62
C ARG A 86 -23.20 -4.82 18.16
N ARG A 87 -22.02 -4.67 17.54
CA ARG A 87 -20.78 -5.36 17.94
C ARG A 87 -19.81 -4.44 18.68
N LEU A 88 -20.14 -3.16 18.80
CA LEU A 88 -19.32 -2.19 19.52
C LEU A 88 -19.41 -2.43 21.03
N ASN A 89 -18.30 -2.84 21.63
CA ASN A 89 -18.16 -2.95 23.08
C ASN A 89 -16.79 -2.42 23.53
N TRP A 90 -16.66 -2.15 24.82
CA TRP A 90 -15.44 -1.58 25.40
C TRP A 90 -14.21 -2.48 25.21
N LYS A 91 -14.38 -3.80 25.23
CA LYS A 91 -13.30 -4.77 25.04
C LYS A 91 -12.74 -4.70 23.61
N VAL A 92 -13.61 -4.64 22.60
CA VAL A 92 -13.24 -4.51 21.18
C VAL A 92 -12.57 -3.16 20.94
N LEU A 93 -13.14 -2.08 21.47
CA LEU A 93 -12.56 -0.74 21.33
C LEU A 93 -11.17 -0.65 21.96
N LYS A 94 -11.02 -1.12 23.21
CA LYS A 94 -9.73 -1.13 23.90
C LYS A 94 -8.70 -2.00 23.17
N SER A 95 -9.10 -3.18 22.69
CA SER A 95 -8.23 -4.07 21.93
C SER A 95 -7.76 -3.41 20.63
N ALA A 96 -8.66 -2.79 19.88
CA ALA A 96 -8.33 -2.11 18.62
C ALA A 96 -7.37 -0.92 18.86
N LEU A 97 -7.62 -0.12 19.90
CA LEU A 97 -6.75 0.99 20.29
C LEU A 97 -5.35 0.51 20.70
N LEU A 98 -5.25 -0.55 21.50
CA LEU A 98 -3.95 -1.11 21.92
C LEU A 98 -3.15 -1.69 20.75
N GLU A 99 -3.80 -2.41 19.83
CA GLU A 99 -3.10 -2.90 18.63
C GLU A 99 -2.67 -1.75 17.71
N THR A 100 -3.51 -0.73 17.54
CA THR A 100 -3.17 0.46 16.75
C THR A 100 -1.98 1.19 17.35
N LEU A 101 -1.97 1.39 18.68
CA LEU A 101 -0.86 2.00 19.40
C LEU A 101 0.42 1.17 19.26
N ARG A 102 0.34 -0.16 19.41
CA ARG A 102 1.49 -1.05 19.27
C ARG A 102 2.12 -0.93 17.89
N ILE A 103 1.32 -1.05 16.82
CA ILE A 103 1.80 -0.94 15.44
C ILE A 103 2.42 0.45 15.22
N ASN A 104 1.75 1.51 15.66
CA ASN A 104 2.26 2.86 15.50
C ASN A 104 3.57 3.10 16.28
N SER A 105 3.72 2.53 17.47
CA SER A 105 4.97 2.60 18.24
C SER A 105 6.13 1.92 17.51
N PHE A 106 5.91 0.75 16.92
CA PHE A 106 6.92 0.09 16.09
C PHE A 106 7.32 0.96 14.89
N VAL A 107 6.32 1.51 14.17
CA VAL A 107 6.56 2.41 13.05
C VAL A 107 7.39 3.61 13.48
N LEU A 108 6.98 4.34 14.53
CA LEU A 108 7.70 5.52 15.01
C LEU A 108 9.15 5.20 15.41
N PHE A 109 9.40 4.02 15.99
CA PHE A 109 10.75 3.57 16.33
C PHE A 109 11.62 3.34 15.10
N ILE A 110 11.06 2.68 14.06
CA ILE A 110 11.73 2.48 12.77
C ILE A 110 12.02 3.83 12.10
N VAL A 111 11.05 4.76 12.11
CA VAL A 111 11.25 6.11 11.57
C VAL A 111 12.37 6.84 12.29
N LEU A 112 12.42 6.77 13.61
CA LEU A 112 13.49 7.39 14.41
C LEU A 112 14.86 6.85 14.02
N GLY A 113 15.03 5.52 13.96
CA GLY A 113 16.27 4.88 13.54
C GLY A 113 16.68 5.24 12.11
N GLY A 114 15.71 5.20 11.18
CA GLY A 114 15.91 5.59 9.79
C GLY A 114 16.34 7.05 9.64
N LYS A 115 15.75 7.97 10.41
CA LYS A 115 16.12 9.40 10.40
C LYS A 115 17.52 9.66 10.96
N LEU A 116 17.90 8.97 12.02
CA LEU A 116 19.26 9.06 12.58
C LEU A 116 20.29 8.54 11.57
N PHE A 117 20.06 7.37 10.99
CA PHE A 117 20.90 6.79 9.94
C PHE A 117 20.99 7.73 8.73
N GLN A 118 19.85 8.17 8.19
CA GLN A 118 19.78 9.08 7.04
C GLN A 118 20.58 10.36 7.30
N GLY A 119 20.43 10.96 8.50
CA GLY A 119 21.13 12.19 8.85
C GLY A 119 22.65 12.03 8.93
N VAL A 120 23.14 10.92 9.48
CA VAL A 120 24.58 10.62 9.54
C VAL A 120 25.11 10.24 8.16
N PHE A 121 24.42 9.36 7.44
CA PHE A 121 24.80 8.89 6.11
C PHE A 121 24.95 10.04 5.11
N MET A 122 23.99 10.98 5.10
CA MET A 122 24.06 12.16 4.24
C MET A 122 25.20 13.11 4.65
N ARG A 123 25.48 13.26 5.95
CA ARG A 123 26.60 14.09 6.42
C ARG A 123 27.97 13.52 6.09
N LEU A 124 28.08 12.19 5.98
CA LEU A 124 29.31 11.51 5.58
C LEU A 124 29.52 11.46 4.05
N GLY A 125 28.65 12.09 3.26
CA GLY A 125 28.72 12.05 1.79
C GLY A 125 28.18 10.78 1.16
N GLY A 126 27.43 9.95 1.90
CA GLY A 126 26.87 8.70 1.37
C GLY A 126 25.88 8.93 0.21
N GLY A 127 25.20 10.08 0.20
CA GLY A 127 24.34 10.47 -0.93
C GLY A 127 25.12 10.69 -2.22
N ASP A 128 26.34 11.22 -2.13
CA ASP A 128 27.20 11.47 -3.29
C ASP A 128 27.73 10.14 -3.85
N VAL A 129 28.15 9.23 -2.97
CA VAL A 129 28.60 7.87 -3.36
C VAL A 129 27.51 7.11 -4.12
N ILE A 130 26.27 7.14 -3.64
CA ILE A 130 25.14 6.48 -4.34
C ILE A 130 24.85 7.17 -5.67
N SER A 131 24.91 8.50 -5.70
CA SER A 131 24.68 9.29 -6.92
C SER A 131 25.73 8.97 -7.98
N GLU A 132 27.01 8.94 -7.63
CA GLU A 132 28.11 8.58 -8.53
C GLU A 132 28.00 7.14 -9.03
N ALA A 133 27.70 6.18 -8.14
CA ALA A 133 27.52 4.78 -8.52
C ALA A 133 26.37 4.60 -9.52
N LEU A 134 25.28 5.34 -9.35
CA LEU A 134 24.14 5.32 -10.26
C LEU A 134 24.46 6.04 -11.58
N LEU A 135 25.11 7.21 -11.54
CA LEU A 135 25.55 7.93 -12.74
C LEU A 135 26.55 7.14 -13.60
N GLY A 136 27.31 6.23 -12.99
CA GLY A 136 28.21 5.30 -13.68
C GLY A 136 27.50 4.18 -14.46
N LEU A 137 26.17 4.01 -14.30
CA LEU A 137 25.43 2.99 -15.04
C LEU A 137 25.26 3.37 -16.51
N PRO A 138 25.48 2.42 -17.45
CA PRO A 138 25.19 2.64 -18.86
C PRO A 138 23.66 2.78 -19.07
N GLY A 139 23.26 3.68 -19.97
CA GLY A 139 21.85 3.85 -20.35
C GLY A 139 21.23 5.23 -20.07
N GLY A 140 22.03 6.23 -19.69
CA GLY A 140 21.57 7.61 -19.49
C GLY A 140 20.50 7.72 -18.41
N SER A 141 19.63 8.75 -18.47
CA SER A 141 18.59 8.98 -17.47
C SER A 141 17.63 7.79 -17.30
N PHE A 142 17.36 7.04 -18.37
CA PHE A 142 16.48 5.87 -18.31
C PHE A 142 17.14 4.68 -17.60
N GLY A 143 18.40 4.38 -17.90
CA GLY A 143 19.15 3.31 -17.25
C GLY A 143 19.31 3.54 -15.74
N ILE A 144 19.61 4.79 -15.37
CA ILE A 144 19.73 5.22 -13.97
C ILE A 144 18.39 5.03 -13.23
N MET A 145 17.29 5.46 -13.84
CA MET A 145 15.95 5.33 -13.27
C MET A 145 15.56 3.86 -13.06
N VAL A 146 15.77 3.00 -14.08
CA VAL A 146 15.47 1.56 -13.97
C VAL A 146 16.36 0.90 -12.91
N GLY A 147 17.66 1.20 -12.90
CA GLY A 147 18.59 0.69 -11.89
C GLY A 147 18.17 1.05 -10.46
N ALA A 148 17.79 2.31 -10.24
CA ALA A 148 17.28 2.77 -8.95
C ALA A 148 15.99 2.02 -8.55
N LEU A 149 15.05 1.82 -9.47
CA LEU A 149 13.81 1.07 -9.19
C LEU A 149 14.09 -0.41 -8.88
N VAL A 150 15.07 -1.03 -9.54
CA VAL A 150 15.49 -2.42 -9.24
C VAL A 150 16.10 -2.52 -7.85
N ILE A 151 16.96 -1.57 -7.46
CA ILE A 151 17.53 -1.52 -6.11
C ILE A 151 16.40 -1.38 -5.07
N VAL A 152 15.45 -0.49 -5.31
CA VAL A 152 14.28 -0.29 -4.43
C VAL A 152 13.43 -1.55 -4.34
N TRP A 153 13.23 -2.24 -5.47
CA TRP A 153 12.46 -3.48 -5.50
C TRP A 153 13.14 -4.60 -4.70
N ILE A 154 14.45 -4.82 -4.91
CA ILE A 154 15.23 -5.82 -4.17
C ILE A 154 15.27 -5.49 -2.68
N ALA A 155 15.53 -4.23 -2.33
CA ALA A 155 15.52 -3.78 -0.95
C ALA A 155 14.13 -3.94 -0.30
N GLY A 156 13.07 -3.69 -1.09
CA GLY A 156 11.66 -3.88 -0.72
C GLY A 156 11.26 -5.31 -0.42
N CYS A 157 12.01 -6.30 -0.90
CA CYS A 157 11.79 -7.68 -0.46
C CYS A 157 12.18 -7.85 1.02
N PHE A 158 13.31 -7.27 1.47
CA PHE A 158 13.86 -7.54 2.80
C PHE A 158 13.46 -6.54 3.87
N MET A 159 13.10 -5.32 3.49
CA MET A 159 12.82 -4.22 4.42
C MET A 159 11.41 -3.68 4.23
N ASP A 160 10.78 -3.29 5.35
CA ASP A 160 9.46 -2.67 5.36
C ASP A 160 9.42 -1.38 4.52
N TYR A 161 8.28 -1.14 3.88
CA TYR A 161 8.09 -0.03 2.95
C TYR A 161 8.27 1.34 3.64
N LEU A 162 7.90 1.49 4.92
CA LEU A 162 8.08 2.77 5.63
C LEU A 162 9.57 3.07 5.84
N ALA A 163 10.35 2.07 6.25
CA ALA A 163 11.79 2.23 6.43
C ALA A 163 12.47 2.67 5.12
N LEU A 164 12.11 2.04 4.00
CA LEU A 164 12.68 2.35 2.69
C LEU A 164 12.30 3.75 2.20
N ILE A 165 11.06 4.18 2.39
CA ILE A 165 10.65 5.55 2.06
C ILE A 165 11.52 6.55 2.80
N TYR A 166 11.80 6.34 4.09
CA TYR A 166 12.61 7.27 4.87
C TYR A 166 14.10 7.26 4.52
N ILE A 167 14.64 6.11 4.11
CA ILE A 167 16.07 5.98 3.78
C ILE A 167 16.34 6.38 2.32
N LEU A 168 15.63 5.77 1.36
CA LEU A 168 15.95 5.88 -0.06
C LEU A 168 15.30 7.08 -0.74
N ALA A 169 14.09 7.49 -0.36
CA ALA A 169 13.42 8.60 -1.04
C ALA A 169 14.21 9.93 -0.97
N PRO A 170 14.80 10.32 0.17
CA PRO A 170 15.62 11.53 0.24
C PRO A 170 16.92 11.47 -0.56
N ILE A 171 17.40 10.27 -0.87
CA ILE A 171 18.63 10.04 -1.65
C ILE A 171 18.29 10.03 -3.15
N LEU A 172 17.28 9.26 -3.55
CA LEU A 172 16.93 9.07 -4.95
C LEU A 172 16.16 10.25 -5.53
N ASN A 173 15.28 10.92 -4.77
CA ASN A 173 14.50 12.04 -5.28
C ASN A 173 15.37 13.21 -5.83
N PRO A 174 16.38 13.74 -5.10
CA PRO A 174 17.22 14.80 -5.64
C PRO A 174 18.04 14.32 -6.84
N LEU A 175 18.52 13.07 -6.84
CA LEU A 175 19.23 12.49 -7.98
C LEU A 175 18.34 12.44 -9.24
N MET A 176 17.08 12.02 -9.09
CA MET A 176 16.13 11.95 -10.21
C MET A 176 15.83 13.35 -10.78
N ILE A 177 15.76 14.37 -9.94
CA ILE A 177 15.62 15.77 -10.38
C ILE A 177 16.84 16.21 -11.20
N GLN A 178 18.06 15.86 -10.78
CA GLN A 178 19.29 16.22 -11.49
C GLN A 178 19.36 15.62 -12.91
N ILE A 179 18.89 14.39 -13.09
CA ILE A 179 18.85 13.73 -14.41
C ILE A 179 17.63 14.12 -15.27
N GLY A 180 16.84 15.11 -14.81
CA GLY A 180 15.68 15.65 -15.53
C GLY A 180 14.40 14.83 -15.42
N VAL A 181 14.32 13.87 -14.49
CA VAL A 181 13.11 13.07 -14.26
C VAL A 181 12.13 13.84 -13.39
N ASN A 182 10.87 13.86 -13.80
CA ASN A 182 9.81 14.51 -13.02
C ASN A 182 9.59 13.77 -11.69
N PRO A 183 9.67 14.47 -10.53
CA PRO A 183 9.53 13.86 -9.20
C PRO A 183 8.23 13.09 -8.99
N ILE A 184 7.13 13.55 -9.57
CA ILE A 184 5.82 12.93 -9.39
C ILE A 184 5.79 11.57 -10.08
N TYR A 185 6.30 11.51 -11.31
CA TYR A 185 6.39 10.24 -12.04
C TYR A 185 7.32 9.25 -11.33
N PHE A 186 8.48 9.73 -10.86
CA PHE A 186 9.38 8.91 -10.08
C PHE A 186 8.72 8.41 -8.79
N ALA A 187 8.03 9.27 -8.04
CA ALA A 187 7.32 8.88 -6.82
C ALA A 187 6.25 7.81 -7.08
N CYS A 188 5.49 7.92 -8.17
CA CYS A 188 4.52 6.88 -8.56
C CYS A 188 5.19 5.54 -8.88
N MET A 189 6.30 5.55 -9.63
CA MET A 189 7.04 4.33 -9.95
C MET A 189 7.72 3.73 -8.72
N PHE A 190 8.32 4.56 -7.88
CA PHE A 190 8.94 4.19 -6.61
C PHE A 190 7.92 3.55 -5.66
N ALA A 191 6.74 4.15 -5.49
CA ALA A 191 5.67 3.59 -4.67
C ALA A 191 5.16 2.24 -5.22
N THR A 192 5.09 2.11 -6.54
CA THR A 192 4.69 0.85 -7.19
C THR A 192 5.76 -0.24 -6.99
N ALA A 193 7.04 0.09 -7.19
CA ALA A 193 8.16 -0.83 -6.99
C ALA A 193 8.25 -1.33 -5.53
N LEU A 194 8.00 -0.44 -4.56
CA LEU A 194 7.90 -0.81 -3.15
C LEU A 194 6.76 -1.78 -2.87
N GLN A 195 5.57 -1.56 -3.44
CA GLN A 195 4.45 -2.50 -3.27
C GLN A 195 4.76 -3.87 -3.86
N ILE A 196 5.41 -3.92 -5.02
CA ILE A 196 5.82 -5.19 -5.65
C ILE A 196 6.86 -5.89 -4.76
N GLY A 197 7.83 -5.14 -4.23
CA GLY A 197 8.85 -5.67 -3.31
C GLY A 197 8.23 -6.31 -2.08
N ASN A 198 7.32 -5.60 -1.41
CA ASN A 198 6.65 -6.07 -0.19
C ASN A 198 5.70 -7.27 -0.42
N MET A 199 5.22 -7.48 -1.65
CA MET A 199 4.42 -8.66 -2.02
C MET A 199 5.30 -9.87 -2.42
N THR A 200 6.59 -9.66 -2.68
CA THR A 200 7.57 -10.68 -3.05
C THR A 200 8.31 -11.14 -1.78
N PRO A 201 8.60 -12.44 -1.57
CA PRO A 201 9.21 -12.92 -0.31
C PRO A 201 10.54 -12.20 0.03
N PRO A 202 10.93 -11.98 1.31
CA PRO A 202 10.41 -12.54 2.57
C PRO A 202 9.16 -11.84 3.13
N PHE A 203 8.21 -12.66 3.57
CA PHE A 203 7.03 -12.21 4.30
C PHE A 203 7.44 -11.70 5.70
N ALA A 204 7.26 -10.39 5.94
CA ALA A 204 7.13 -9.80 7.26
C ALA A 204 5.65 -9.57 7.59
#